data_AF-A0A318W7N6-F1
#
_entry.id   AF-A0A318W7N6-F1
#
_cell.length_a   1.000
_cell.length_b   1.000
_cell.length_c   1.000
_cell.angle_alpha   90.00
_cell.angle_beta   90.00
_cell.angle_gamma   90.00
#
_symmetry.space_group_name_H-M   'P 1'
#
loop_
_entity.id
_entity.type
_entity.pdbx_description
1 polymer ?
#
loop_
_entity_poly.entity_id
_entity_poly.type
_entity_poly.pdbx_seq_one_letter_code
_entity_poly.pdbx_strand_id
1 'polypeptide(L)'
;MSDETLQLSGELIQKVQGVLAEADPRAQQPLVAVQYLSAITGFLLAQMPESVDERKDYLKQLAAFTESVFDDVEGQKQQQPAAPQEASGVWRPGDD
;
A
#
# COMPACT_ATOMS: atom_id res chain seq x y z
N MET A 1 -22.59 5.36 -6.13
CA MET A 1 -21.87 4.26 -5.46
C MET A 1 -20.62 4.92 -4.93
N SER A 2 -20.53 5.18 -3.63
CA SER A 2 -19.36 5.82 -3.05
C SER A 2 -18.22 4.82 -3.11
N ASP A 3 -17.25 5.04 -3.99
CA ASP A 3 -15.96 4.33 -3.92
C ASP A 3 -15.28 4.78 -2.62
N GLU A 4 -15.61 4.10 -1.51
CA GLU A 4 -14.83 4.10 -0.28
C GLU A 4 -13.50 3.40 -0.57
N THR A 5 -12.67 4.09 -1.35
CA THR A 5 -11.27 3.74 -1.58
C THR A 5 -10.62 3.55 -0.21
N LEU A 6 -10.05 2.37 0.00
CA LEU A 6 -9.45 1.99 1.27
C LEU A 6 -8.30 2.97 1.57
N GLN A 7 -8.52 3.91 2.51
CA GLN A 7 -7.53 4.92 2.84
C GLN A 7 -6.55 4.37 3.87
N LEU A 8 -5.37 3.95 3.41
CA LEU A 8 -4.25 3.62 4.27
C LEU A 8 -3.60 4.90 4.79
N SER A 9 -3.85 5.26 6.04
CA SER A 9 -3.10 6.32 6.70
C SER A 9 -1.74 5.78 7.17
N GLY A 10 -0.71 6.62 7.11
CA GLY A 10 0.62 6.26 7.63
C GLY A 10 0.56 5.85 9.11
N GLU A 11 -0.30 6.49 9.90
CA GLU A 11 -0.51 6.15 11.31
C GLU A 11 -1.06 4.73 11.51
N LEU A 12 -2.04 4.31 10.70
CA LEU A 12 -2.60 2.96 10.77
C LEU A 12 -1.53 1.92 10.45
N ILE A 13 -0.76 2.14 9.37
CA ILE A 13 0.35 1.25 8.98
C ILE A 13 1.35 1.11 10.12
N GLN A 14 1.77 2.22 10.73
CA GLN A 14 2.73 2.21 11.83
C GLN A 14 2.20 1.45 13.06
N LYS A 15 0.94 1.67 13.44
CA LYS A 15 0.31 0.94 14.56
C LYS A 15 0.28 -0.56 14.31
N VAL A 16 -0.11 -0.98 13.11
CA VAL A 16 -0.16 -2.40 12.73
C VAL A 16 1.24 -3.02 12.73
N GLN A 17 2.25 -2.34 12.20
CA GLN A 17 3.64 -2.81 12.25
C GLN A 17 4.15 -2.95 13.70
N GLY A 18 3.78 -2.02 14.59
CA GLY A 18 4.09 -2.09 16.01
C GLY A 18 3.54 -3.35 16.67
N VAL A 19 2.25 -3.64 16.47
CA VAL A 19 1.60 -4.85 17.02
C VAL A 19 2.28 -6.13 16.51
N LEU A 20 2.65 -6.18 15.23
CA LEU A 20 3.35 -7.32 14.66
C LEU A 20 4.75 -7.50 15.27
N ALA A 21 5.49 -6.40 15.46
CA ALA A 21 6.83 -6.42 16.04
C ALA A 21 6.84 -6.79 17.53
N GLU A 22 5.78 -6.44 18.27
CA GLU A 22 5.57 -6.88 19.66
C GLU A 22 5.36 -8.40 19.75
N ALA A 23 4.65 -8.99 18.76
CA ALA A 23 4.38 -10.43 18.71
C ALA A 23 5.58 -11.25 18.20
N ASP A 24 6.29 -10.77 17.17
CA ASP A 24 7.52 -11.35 16.64
C ASP A 24 8.51 -10.23 16.29
N PRO A 25 9.66 -10.10 16.98
CA PRO A 25 10.67 -9.10 16.67
C PRO A 25 11.17 -9.10 15.22
N ARG A 26 11.09 -10.24 14.52
CA ARG A 26 11.45 -10.33 13.09
C ARG A 26 10.51 -9.51 12.20
N ALA A 27 9.29 -9.24 12.66
CA ALA A 27 8.32 -8.41 11.94
C ALA A 27 8.72 -6.93 11.87
N GLN A 28 9.80 -6.50 12.53
CA GLN A 28 10.45 -5.22 12.23
C GLN A 28 10.98 -5.16 10.78
N GLN A 29 11.24 -6.31 10.16
CA GLN A 29 11.59 -6.38 8.74
C GLN A 29 10.33 -6.21 7.88
N PRO A 30 10.29 -5.26 6.92
CA PRO A 30 9.09 -4.96 6.15
C PRO A 30 8.48 -6.17 5.44
N LEU A 31 9.32 -7.04 4.85
CA LEU A 31 8.84 -8.23 4.15
C LEU A 31 8.17 -9.24 5.11
N VAL A 32 8.72 -9.40 6.32
CA VAL A 32 8.14 -10.29 7.34
C VAL A 32 6.80 -9.74 7.83
N ALA A 33 6.69 -8.42 8.04
CA ALA A 33 5.42 -7.78 8.40
C ALA A 33 4.35 -8.03 7.33
N VAL A 34 4.67 -7.86 6.04
CA VAL A 34 3.72 -8.11 4.95
C VAL A 34 3.32 -9.60 4.87
N GLN A 35 4.25 -10.53 5.11
CA GLN A 35 3.94 -11.96 5.20
C GLN A 35 2.93 -12.26 6.31
N TYR A 36 3.08 -11.64 7.49
CA TYR A 36 2.11 -11.77 8.57
C TYR A 36 0.73 -11.25 8.17
N LEU A 37 0.65 -10.09 7.51
CA LEU A 37 -0.61 -9.55 7.03
C LEU A 37 -1.30 -10.50 6.04
N SER A 38 -0.56 -11.03 5.06
CA SER A 38 -1.10 -12.04 4.13
C SER A 38 -1.59 -13.31 4.83
N ALA A 39 -0.83 -13.79 5.84
CA ALA A 39 -1.22 -14.96 6.61
C ALA A 39 -2.49 -14.70 7.45
N ILE A 40 -2.59 -13.53 8.08
CA ILE A 40 -3.78 -13.11 8.83
C ILE A 40 -4.99 -13.04 7.90
N THR A 41 -4.87 -12.46 6.71
CA THR A 41 -5.95 -12.44 5.71
C THR A 41 -6.42 -13.85 5.36
N GLY A 42 -5.49 -14.77 5.06
CA GLY A 42 -5.82 -16.16 4.76
C GLY A 42 -6.51 -16.87 5.92
N PHE A 43 -6.04 -16.66 7.15
CA PHE A 43 -6.61 -17.23 8.38
C PHE A 43 -8.03 -16.69 8.66
N LEU A 44 -8.24 -15.39 8.51
CA LEU A 44 -9.56 -14.77 8.72
C LEU A 44 -10.56 -15.25 7.66
N LEU A 45 -10.15 -15.28 6.38
CA LEU A 45 -10.98 -15.84 5.31
C LEU A 45 -11.41 -17.27 5.64
N ALA A 46 -10.47 -18.14 6.02
CA ALA A 46 -10.76 -19.55 6.29
C ALA A 46 -11.80 -19.79 7.40
N GLN A 47 -12.01 -18.82 8.30
CA GLN A 47 -12.97 -18.89 9.39
C GLN A 47 -14.37 -18.34 9.05
N MET A 48 -14.53 -17.69 7.90
CA MET A 48 -15.82 -17.12 7.51
C MET A 48 -16.85 -18.24 7.23
N PRO A 49 -18.16 -18.00 7.42
CA PRO A 49 -19.19 -19.05 7.36
C PRO A 49 -19.52 -19.55 5.95
N GLU A 50 -19.05 -18.87 4.90
CA GLU A 50 -19.32 -19.19 3.49
C GLU A 50 -18.70 -20.54 3.09
N SER A 51 -19.09 -21.05 1.93
CA SER A 51 -18.50 -22.27 1.37
C SER A 51 -17.01 -22.10 1.07
N VAL A 52 -16.29 -23.22 0.98
CA VAL A 52 -14.86 -23.22 0.61
C VAL A 52 -14.63 -22.54 -0.74
N ASP A 53 -15.54 -22.73 -1.71
CA ASP A 53 -15.39 -22.17 -3.05
C ASP A 53 -15.62 -20.66 -3.06
N GLU A 54 -16.62 -20.15 -2.34
CA GLU A 54 -16.83 -18.71 -2.15
C GLU A 54 -15.62 -18.05 -1.48
N ARG A 55 -15.08 -18.66 -0.42
CA ARG A 55 -13.87 -18.15 0.26
C ARG A 55 -12.63 -18.15 -0.64
N LYS A 56 -12.50 -19.13 -1.53
CA LYS A 56 -11.43 -19.16 -2.54
C LYS A 56 -11.61 -18.04 -3.57
N ASP A 57 -12.82 -17.71 -3.95
CA ASP A 57 -13.09 -16.59 -4.85
C ASP A 57 -12.82 -15.24 -4.16
N TYR A 58 -13.15 -15.09 -2.88
CA TYR A 58 -12.72 -13.92 -2.08
C TYR A 58 -11.20 -13.79 -2.01
N LEU A 59 -10.49 -14.90 -1.80
CA LEU A 59 -9.03 -14.89 -1.79
C LEU A 59 -8.44 -14.37 -3.13
N LYS A 60 -9.00 -14.81 -4.27
CA LYS A 60 -8.57 -14.32 -5.59
C LYS A 60 -8.85 -12.82 -5.76
N GLN A 61 -10.02 -12.37 -5.34
CA GLN A 61 -10.40 -10.95 -5.42
C GLN A 61 -9.48 -10.08 -4.56
N LEU A 62 -9.14 -10.53 -3.35
CA LEU A 62 -8.22 -9.84 -2.46
C LEU A 62 -6.78 -9.82 -3.00
N ALA A 63 -6.34 -10.89 -3.68
CA ALA A 63 -5.04 -10.90 -4.36
C ALA A 63 -4.99 -9.84 -5.48
N ALA A 64 -6.01 -9.80 -6.34
CA ALA A 64 -6.12 -8.80 -7.40
C ALA A 64 -6.22 -7.37 -6.84
N PHE A 65 -6.97 -7.17 -5.77
CA PHE A 65 -7.06 -5.88 -5.08
C PHE A 65 -5.69 -5.45 -4.51
N THR A 66 -4.94 -6.38 -3.90
CA THR A 66 -3.61 -6.08 -3.35
C THR A 66 -2.63 -5.65 -4.44
N GLU A 67 -2.70 -6.29 -5.63
CA GLU A 67 -1.91 -5.91 -6.80
C GLU A 67 -2.27 -4.51 -7.30
N SER A 68 -3.57 -4.19 -7.42
CA SER A 68 -4.03 -2.84 -7.79
C SER A 68 -3.52 -1.76 -6.81
N VAL A 69 -3.59 -1.99 -5.50
CA VAL A 69 -3.09 -1.03 -4.51
C VAL A 69 -1.57 -0.84 -4.63
N PHE A 70 -0.83 -1.91 -4.91
CA PHE A 70 0.62 -1.83 -5.16
C PHE A 70 0.93 -0.96 -6.38
N ASP A 71 0.26 -1.23 -7.50
CA ASP A 71 0.44 -0.48 -8.75
C ASP A 71 0.09 1.01 -8.57
N ASP A 72 -0.98 1.31 -7.85
CA ASP A 72 -1.38 2.69 -7.54
C ASP A 72 -0.32 3.43 -6.73
N VAL A 73 0.24 2.80 -5.69
CA VAL A 73 1.29 3.39 -4.85
C VAL A 73 2.59 3.60 -5.63
N GLU A 74 2.99 2.64 -6.47
CA GLU A 74 4.18 2.77 -7.32
C GLU A 74 3.99 3.84 -8.41
N GLY A 75 2.80 3.92 -9.01
CA GLY A 75 2.43 4.95 -9.97
C GLY A 75 2.49 6.36 -9.37
N GLN A 76 2.02 6.53 -8.13
CA GLN A 76 2.12 7.80 -7.41
C GLN A 76 3.56 8.22 -7.11
N LYS A 77 4.45 7.28 -6.77
CA LYS A 77 5.88 7.58 -6.58
C LYS A 77 6.56 8.06 -7.86
N GLN A 78 6.18 7.51 -9.01
CA GLN A 78 6.77 7.89 -10.30
C GLN A 78 6.33 9.28 -10.78
N GLN A 79 5.19 9.78 -10.30
CA GLN A 79 4.64 11.08 -10.69
C GLN A 79 5.14 12.27 -9.83
N GLN A 80 5.94 12.05 -8.80
CA GLN A 80 6.60 13.15 -8.09
C GLN A 80 7.66 13.80 -9.00
N PRO A 81 7.54 15.09 -9.35
CA PRO A 81 8.55 15.75 -10.16
C PRO A 81 9.87 15.82 -9.39
N ALA A 82 10.97 15.40 -10.02
CA ALA A 82 12.30 15.75 -9.54
C ALA A 82 12.36 17.27 -9.38
N ALA A 83 12.78 17.74 -8.20
CA ALA A 83 12.86 19.16 -7.89
C ALA A 83 13.56 19.93 -9.02
N PRO A 84 13.02 21.09 -9.48
CA PRO A 84 13.70 21.90 -10.47
C PRO A 84 15.05 22.35 -9.90
N GLN A 85 16.16 21.87 -10.49
CA GLN A 85 17.45 22.51 -10.31
C GLN A 85 17.31 23.96 -10.78
N GLU A 86 17.43 24.90 -9.84
CA GLU A 86 17.47 26.33 -10.13
C GLU A 86 18.71 26.64 -10.98
N ALA A 87 18.55 26.54 -12.30
CA ALA A 87 19.53 26.96 -13.28
C ALA A 87 18.76 27.57 -14.46
N SER A 88 18.37 28.83 -14.33
CA SER A 88 18.26 29.72 -15.48
C SER A 88 18.25 31.16 -14.99
N GLY A 89 19.44 31.77 -15.02
CA GLY A 89 19.57 33.22 -14.99
C GLY A 89 18.68 33.81 -16.07
N VAL A 90 17.75 34.65 -15.61
CA VAL A 90 16.79 35.38 -16.44
C VAL A 90 17.54 36.15 -17.54
N TRP A 91 17.37 35.73 -18.78
CA TRP A 91 17.63 36.57 -19.95
C TRP A 91 16.29 37.17 -20.40
N ARG A 92 16.20 38.50 -20.45
CA ARG A 92 15.04 39.23 -21.00
C ARG A 92 15.50 40.04 -22.22
N PRO A 93 14.92 39.82 -23.41
CA PRO A 93 15.17 40.69 -24.56
C PRO A 93 14.23 41.90 -24.53
N GLY A 94 14.79 43.12 -24.58
CA GLY A 94 14.02 44.36 -24.79
C GLY A 94 14.27 45.53 -23.83
N ASP A 95 15.50 45.74 -23.34
CA ASP A 95 15.87 47.06 -22.81
C ASP A 95 16.28 47.96 -24.00
N ASP A 96 15.44 48.95 -24.31
CA ASP A 96 15.75 50.15 -25.11
C ASP A 96 16.63 51.13 -24.32
#